data_AF-A0A9E3EZ48-F1
#
_entry.id   AF-A0A9E3EZ48-F1
#
_cell.length_a   1.000
_cell.length_b   1.000
_cell.length_c   1.000
_cell.angle_alpha   90.00
_cell.angle_beta   90.00
_cell.angle_gamma   90.00
#
_symmetry.space_group_name_H-M   'P 1'
#
loop_
_entity.id
_entity.type
_entity.pdbx_description
1 polymer ?
#
loop_
_entity_poly.entity_id
_entity_poly.type
_entity_poly.pdbx_seq_one_letter_code
_entity_poly.pdbx_strand_id
1 'polypeptide(L)'
;MAQGKRAMPVSTLHQTTRAQPLGDPLARARALGPLVAEASDAIEREQRFPPSLLDALHAARLFRLLLPRSAGGEESEPGPYLRAVEEIGRHDGSVAWCMFVANSAGLIAAYLEPASARAIFADPRAAIAWGPPGADRARGVQGGYRVSGRWSYASGCRHATWMGAHCMVEEPDGSLRLNDAGRPTVRTLLFPAERARLIDDWDVIGLRGTSSGSYALDDLFVAEAYSATREDPALARERGRLYAFPQQGLYTVGAAGTALGIARGM
;
A
#
# COMPACT_ATOMS: atom_id res chain seq x y z
N MET A 1 -26.15 -49.40 -32.85
CA MET A 1 -26.02 -47.97 -33.20
C MET A 1 -26.05 -47.16 -31.91
N ALA A 2 -25.01 -46.33 -31.70
CA ALA A 2 -24.92 -45.14 -30.83
C ALA A 2 -25.37 -45.21 -29.35
N GLN A 3 -24.70 -44.62 -28.36
CA GLN A 3 -23.49 -43.80 -28.27
C GLN A 3 -23.17 -43.67 -26.77
N GLY A 4 -21.90 -43.82 -26.39
CA GLY A 4 -21.43 -43.60 -25.02
C GLY A 4 -21.57 -42.13 -24.62
N LYS A 5 -22.13 -41.87 -23.44
CA LYS A 5 -22.10 -40.55 -22.80
C LYS A 5 -20.70 -40.31 -22.23
N ARG A 6 -19.88 -39.60 -23.00
CA ARG A 6 -18.57 -39.10 -22.58
C ARG A 6 -18.79 -37.88 -21.67
N ALA A 7 -18.21 -37.92 -20.48
CA ALA A 7 -18.17 -36.79 -19.56
C ALA A 7 -17.46 -35.58 -20.21
N MET A 8 -18.05 -34.40 -20.06
CA MET A 8 -17.44 -33.12 -20.47
C MET A 8 -16.32 -32.75 -19.49
N PRO A 9 -15.12 -32.38 -19.96
CA PRO A 9 -14.08 -31.87 -19.07
C PRO A 9 -14.42 -30.43 -18.68
N VAL A 10 -14.51 -30.17 -17.38
CA VAL A 10 -14.49 -28.82 -16.82
C VAL A 10 -13.06 -28.30 -16.95
N SER A 11 -12.80 -27.51 -18.00
CA SER A 11 -11.58 -26.72 -18.08
C SER A 11 -11.97 -25.31 -18.48
N THR A 12 -12.22 -24.47 -17.48
CA THR A 12 -12.24 -23.01 -17.66
C THR A 12 -11.05 -22.46 -16.90
N LEU A 13 -9.91 -22.40 -17.57
CA LEU A 13 -8.77 -21.61 -17.14
C LEU A 13 -9.22 -20.15 -17.03
N HIS A 14 -9.22 -19.61 -15.80
CA HIS A 14 -9.24 -18.17 -15.58
C HIS A 14 -7.98 -17.59 -16.24
N GLN A 15 -8.12 -17.04 -17.44
CA GLN A 15 -7.10 -16.18 -18.03
C GLN A 15 -7.13 -14.85 -17.28
N THR A 16 -6.28 -14.73 -16.26
CA THR A 16 -6.00 -13.44 -15.62
C THR A 16 -5.35 -12.54 -16.67
N THR A 17 -6.07 -11.54 -17.16
CA THR A 17 -5.53 -10.55 -18.10
C THR A 17 -4.36 -9.82 -17.42
N ARG A 18 -3.13 -10.17 -17.83
CA ARG A 18 -1.91 -9.56 -17.31
C ARG A 18 -1.85 -8.12 -17.83
N ALA A 19 -1.87 -7.13 -16.93
CA ALA A 19 -1.71 -5.74 -17.32
C ALA A 19 -0.35 -5.55 -18.02
N GLN A 20 -0.33 -4.95 -19.21
CA GLN A 20 0.92 -4.62 -19.89
C GLN A 20 1.67 -3.50 -19.12
N PRO A 21 3.01 -3.55 -19.05
CA PRO A 21 3.79 -2.47 -18.44
C PRO A 21 3.65 -1.17 -19.24
N LEU A 22 3.48 -0.03 -18.57
CA LEU A 22 3.41 1.31 -19.21
C LEU A 22 4.81 1.86 -19.61
N GLY A 23 5.79 1.00 -19.86
CA GLY A 23 7.20 1.39 -20.11
C GLY A 23 8.01 1.61 -18.83
N ASP A 24 9.11 2.38 -18.93
CA ASP A 24 10.03 2.67 -17.82
C ASP A 24 9.42 3.64 -16.78
N PRO A 25 9.34 3.26 -15.49
CA PRO A 25 8.88 4.14 -14.41
C PRO A 25 9.62 5.48 -14.33
N LEU A 26 10.92 5.51 -14.60
CA LEU A 26 11.71 6.75 -14.57
C LEU A 26 11.28 7.72 -15.68
N ALA A 27 11.02 7.20 -16.89
CA ALA A 27 10.54 8.03 -18.00
C ALA A 27 9.18 8.67 -17.67
N ARG A 28 8.28 7.92 -17.03
CA ARG A 28 6.98 8.45 -16.58
C ARG A 28 7.14 9.49 -15.47
N ALA A 29 8.02 9.25 -14.50
CA ALA A 29 8.33 10.22 -13.45
C ALA A 29 8.89 11.53 -14.03
N ARG A 30 9.81 11.47 -14.99
CA ARG A 30 10.36 12.64 -15.69
C ARG A 30 9.27 13.44 -16.43
N ALA A 31 8.34 12.75 -17.08
CA ALA A 31 7.24 13.40 -17.79
C ALA A 31 6.31 14.18 -16.86
N LEU A 32 6.17 13.75 -15.60
CA LEU A 32 5.36 14.45 -14.59
C LEU A 32 6.14 15.49 -13.78
N GLY A 33 7.47 15.50 -13.86
CA GLY A 33 8.33 16.42 -13.10
C GLY A 33 7.89 17.88 -13.15
N PRO A 34 7.65 18.49 -14.34
CA PRO A 34 7.18 19.87 -14.43
C PRO A 34 5.86 20.13 -13.69
N LEU A 35 4.90 19.20 -13.75
CA LEU A 35 3.62 19.32 -13.07
C LEU A 35 3.77 19.20 -11.54
N VAL A 36 4.69 18.35 -11.08
CA VAL A 36 5.02 18.21 -9.65
C VAL A 36 5.67 19.50 -9.14
N ALA A 37 6.64 20.05 -9.88
CA ALA A 37 7.33 21.28 -9.52
C ALA A 37 6.39 22.49 -9.45
N GLU A 38 5.50 22.64 -10.44
CA GLU A 38 4.47 23.70 -10.47
C GLU A 38 3.52 23.62 -9.26
N ALA A 39 3.24 22.41 -8.77
CA ALA A 39 2.32 22.18 -7.66
C ALA A 39 2.96 22.35 -6.27
N SER A 40 4.29 22.38 -6.15
CA SER A 40 5.00 22.22 -4.86
C SER A 40 4.59 23.27 -3.81
N ASP A 41 4.54 24.55 -4.15
CA ASP A 41 4.11 25.61 -3.23
C ASP A 41 2.66 25.44 -2.75
N ALA A 42 1.78 24.95 -3.64
CA ALA A 42 0.39 24.66 -3.28
C ALA A 42 0.29 23.44 -2.36
N ILE A 43 1.09 22.40 -2.62
CA ILE A 43 1.17 21.19 -1.80
C ILE A 43 1.61 21.54 -0.37
N GLU A 44 2.64 22.37 -0.23
CA GLU A 44 3.15 22.79 1.08
C GLU A 44 2.11 23.62 1.87
N ARG A 45 1.46 24.57 1.20
CA ARG A 45 0.45 25.46 1.79
C ARG A 45 -0.83 24.73 2.18
N GLU A 46 -1.33 23.87 1.30
CA GLU A 46 -2.62 23.20 1.46
C GLU A 46 -2.51 21.82 2.13
N GLN A 47 -1.28 21.33 2.33
CA GLN A 47 -0.98 20.02 2.91
C GLN A 47 -1.66 18.87 2.16
N ARG A 48 -1.86 19.02 0.86
CA ARG A 48 -2.56 18.04 0.00
C ARG A 48 -2.14 18.21 -1.44
N PHE A 49 -2.24 17.14 -2.23
CA PHE A 49 -1.99 17.22 -3.66
C PHE A 49 -3.18 17.87 -4.39
N PRO A 50 -2.92 18.73 -5.39
CA PRO A 50 -3.95 19.13 -6.34
C PRO A 50 -4.58 17.89 -6.99
N PRO A 51 -5.92 17.82 -7.14
CA PRO A 51 -6.58 16.66 -7.74
C PRO A 51 -6.05 16.28 -9.13
N SER A 52 -5.71 17.27 -9.96
CA SER A 52 -5.13 17.06 -11.29
C SER A 52 -3.76 16.37 -11.24
N LEU A 53 -2.90 16.74 -10.28
CA LEU A 53 -1.61 16.09 -10.08
C LEU A 53 -1.81 14.65 -9.59
N LEU A 54 -2.70 14.44 -8.60
CA LEU A 54 -3.00 13.11 -8.09
C LEU A 54 -3.51 12.18 -9.20
N ASP A 55 -4.41 12.68 -10.04
CA ASP A 55 -4.92 11.97 -11.21
C ASP A 55 -3.80 11.60 -12.21
N ALA A 56 -2.89 12.53 -12.49
CA ALA A 56 -1.76 12.28 -13.38
C ALA A 56 -0.81 11.20 -12.81
N LEU A 57 -0.54 11.21 -11.50
CA LEU A 57 0.28 10.21 -10.82
C LEU A 57 -0.36 8.80 -10.89
N HIS A 58 -1.68 8.71 -10.71
CA HIS A 58 -2.44 7.45 -10.88
C HIS A 58 -2.46 6.97 -12.32
N ALA A 59 -2.68 7.87 -13.29
CA ALA A 59 -2.66 7.53 -14.72
C ALA A 59 -1.28 7.02 -15.15
N ALA A 60 -0.21 7.56 -14.59
CA ALA A 60 1.16 7.09 -14.78
C ALA A 60 1.51 5.82 -13.97
N ARG A 61 0.56 5.28 -13.18
CA ARG A 61 0.72 4.09 -12.32
C ARG A 61 1.88 4.17 -11.33
N LEU A 62 2.32 5.38 -10.96
CA LEU A 62 3.47 5.56 -10.08
C LEU A 62 3.23 5.07 -8.65
N PHE A 63 1.96 4.91 -8.23
CA PHE A 63 1.57 4.28 -6.96
C PHE A 63 1.50 2.74 -7.00
N ARG A 64 1.74 2.11 -8.16
CA ARG A 64 1.52 0.66 -8.40
C ARG A 64 2.77 -0.10 -8.86
N LEU A 65 3.95 0.49 -8.69
CA LEU A 65 5.22 -0.06 -9.12
C LEU A 65 5.54 -1.38 -8.39
N LEU A 66 5.33 -1.44 -7.07
CA LEU A 66 5.65 -2.64 -6.28
C LEU A 66 4.47 -3.63 -6.11
N LEU A 67 3.28 -3.25 -6.59
CA LEU A 67 2.07 -4.06 -6.48
C LEU A 67 2.14 -5.32 -7.37
N PRO A 68 1.58 -6.48 -6.95
CA PRO A 68 1.53 -7.68 -7.78
C PRO A 68 0.77 -7.47 -9.07
N ARG A 69 1.23 -8.08 -10.16
CA ARG A 69 0.53 -8.04 -11.46
C ARG A 69 -0.83 -8.70 -11.38
N SER A 70 -1.00 -9.71 -10.51
CA SER A 70 -2.28 -10.36 -10.20
C SER A 70 -3.32 -9.41 -9.61
N ALA A 71 -2.89 -8.29 -9.03
CA ALA A 71 -3.70 -7.21 -8.47
C ALA A 71 -3.62 -5.90 -9.31
N GLY A 72 -3.13 -5.99 -10.57
CA GLY A 72 -3.04 -4.83 -11.46
C GLY A 72 -1.82 -3.92 -11.24
N GLY A 73 -0.78 -4.42 -10.57
CA GLY A 73 0.50 -3.74 -10.40
C GLY A 73 1.51 -4.01 -11.51
N GLU A 74 2.73 -3.50 -11.34
CA GLU A 74 3.81 -3.63 -12.33
C GLU A 74 4.91 -4.62 -11.95
N GLU A 75 5.06 -4.95 -10.66
CA GLU A 75 6.21 -5.72 -10.13
C GLU A 75 7.56 -5.14 -10.61
N SER A 76 7.71 -3.81 -10.53
CA SER A 76 8.94 -3.12 -10.92
C SER A 76 10.12 -3.57 -10.08
N GLU A 77 11.29 -3.69 -10.72
CA GLU A 77 12.53 -3.99 -10.01
C GLU A 77 12.95 -2.82 -9.09
N PRO A 78 13.70 -3.09 -8.01
CA PRO A 78 14.07 -2.05 -7.03
C PRO A 78 14.85 -0.87 -7.64
N GLY A 79 15.69 -1.11 -8.65
CA GLY A 79 16.48 -0.07 -9.32
C GLY A 79 15.62 0.97 -10.05
N PRO A 80 14.78 0.56 -11.03
CA PRO A 80 13.81 1.44 -11.67
C PRO A 80 12.86 2.13 -10.69
N TYR A 81 12.40 1.41 -9.66
CA TYR A 81 11.57 1.99 -8.60
C TYR A 81 12.28 3.12 -7.85
N LEU A 82 13.51 2.90 -7.37
CA LEU A 82 14.33 3.92 -6.70
C LEU A 82 14.47 5.17 -7.56
N ARG A 83 14.81 4.98 -8.84
CA ARG A 83 15.05 6.07 -9.79
C ARG A 83 13.78 6.89 -10.04
N ALA A 84 12.61 6.24 -10.09
CA ALA A 84 11.34 6.94 -10.23
C ALA A 84 10.99 7.76 -8.97
N VAL A 85 11.17 7.20 -7.77
CA VAL A 85 10.95 7.93 -6.51
C VAL A 85 11.90 9.12 -6.41
N GLU A 86 13.18 8.90 -6.71
CA GLU A 86 14.22 9.93 -6.73
C GLU A 86 13.90 11.06 -7.72
N GLU A 87 13.44 10.70 -8.92
CA GLU A 87 13.05 11.68 -9.93
C GLU A 87 11.93 12.59 -9.43
N ILE A 88 10.86 12.02 -8.87
CA ILE A 88 9.76 12.80 -8.29
C ILE A 88 10.26 13.66 -7.12
N GLY A 89 11.13 13.10 -6.26
CA GLY A 89 11.65 13.79 -5.08
C GLY A 89 12.49 15.02 -5.40
N ARG A 90 13.05 15.10 -6.62
CA ARG A 90 13.73 16.30 -7.12
C ARG A 90 12.79 17.49 -7.29
N HIS A 91 11.50 17.22 -7.55
CA HIS A 91 10.49 18.24 -7.81
C HIS A 91 9.65 18.53 -6.56
N ASP A 92 9.29 17.49 -5.79
CA ASP A 92 8.62 17.65 -4.50
C ASP A 92 8.84 16.43 -3.57
N GLY A 93 9.35 16.70 -2.37
CA GLY A 93 9.64 15.66 -1.38
C GLY A 93 8.39 14.98 -0.80
N SER A 94 7.28 15.71 -0.66
CA SER A 94 6.02 15.16 -0.13
C SER A 94 5.38 14.19 -1.12
N VAL A 95 5.40 14.53 -2.41
CA VAL A 95 4.89 13.66 -3.49
C VAL A 95 5.70 12.37 -3.55
N ALA A 96 7.03 12.47 -3.54
CA ALA A 96 7.91 11.30 -3.51
C ALA A 96 7.66 10.43 -2.27
N TRP A 97 7.48 11.07 -1.10
CA TRP A 97 7.22 10.37 0.15
C TRP A 97 5.92 9.56 0.09
N CYS A 98 4.80 10.18 -0.28
CA CYS A 98 3.53 9.48 -0.43
C CYS A 98 3.57 8.41 -1.53
N MET A 99 4.27 8.66 -2.64
CA MET A 99 4.46 7.68 -3.71
C MET A 99 5.14 6.42 -3.20
N PHE A 100 6.26 6.54 -2.47
CA PHE A 100 6.94 5.36 -1.97
C PHE A 100 6.16 4.67 -0.85
N VAL A 101 5.50 5.41 0.05
CA VAL A 101 4.71 4.83 1.15
C VAL A 101 3.58 3.99 0.58
N ALA A 102 2.83 4.50 -0.39
CA ALA A 102 1.76 3.75 -1.04
C ALA A 102 2.26 2.48 -1.74
N ASN A 103 3.41 2.55 -2.44
CA ASN A 103 4.04 1.37 -3.05
C ASN A 103 4.46 0.33 -1.99
N SER A 104 5.09 0.78 -0.91
CA SER A 104 5.54 -0.08 0.19
C SER A 104 4.34 -0.71 0.92
N ALA A 105 3.25 0.03 1.05
CA ALA A 105 1.99 -0.48 1.57
C ALA A 105 1.39 -1.53 0.64
N GLY A 106 1.39 -1.30 -0.67
CA GLY A 106 0.90 -2.23 -1.69
C GLY A 106 1.55 -3.62 -1.66
N LEU A 107 2.76 -3.77 -1.11
CA LEU A 107 3.41 -5.07 -0.92
C LEU A 107 2.58 -6.04 -0.06
N ILE A 108 1.69 -5.56 0.81
CA ILE A 108 0.77 -6.42 1.58
C ILE A 108 -0.10 -7.30 0.68
N ALA A 109 -0.39 -6.85 -0.55
CA ALA A 109 -1.19 -7.60 -1.52
C ALA A 109 -0.60 -8.99 -1.82
N ALA A 110 0.72 -9.15 -1.70
CA ALA A 110 1.38 -10.44 -1.90
C ALA A 110 1.03 -11.49 -0.82
N TYR A 111 0.46 -11.08 0.31
CA TYR A 111 0.13 -11.93 1.46
C TYR A 111 -1.39 -12.10 1.66
N LEU A 112 -2.20 -11.26 1.00
CA LEU A 112 -3.66 -11.33 1.07
C LEU A 112 -4.21 -12.44 0.21
N GLU A 113 -5.41 -12.91 0.55
CA GLU A 113 -6.18 -13.74 -0.38
C GLU A 113 -6.32 -13.05 -1.74
N PRO A 114 -6.16 -13.77 -2.87
CA PRO A 114 -6.16 -13.13 -4.20
C PRO A 114 -7.44 -12.34 -4.51
N ALA A 115 -8.59 -12.78 -3.98
CA ALA A 115 -9.85 -12.07 -4.15
C ALA A 115 -9.84 -10.72 -3.41
N SER A 116 -9.35 -10.68 -2.17
CA SER A 116 -9.24 -9.46 -1.37
C SER A 116 -8.24 -8.47 -1.97
N ALA A 117 -7.08 -8.95 -2.42
CA ALA A 117 -6.09 -8.11 -3.10
C ALA A 117 -6.70 -7.46 -4.36
N ARG A 118 -7.42 -8.22 -5.18
CA ARG A 118 -8.13 -7.67 -6.35
C ARG A 118 -9.23 -6.69 -5.95
N ALA A 119 -9.98 -6.95 -4.88
CA ALA A 119 -11.03 -6.06 -4.41
C ALA A 119 -10.48 -4.70 -3.95
N ILE A 120 -9.39 -4.70 -3.18
CA ILE A 120 -8.72 -3.47 -2.72
C ILE A 120 -8.23 -2.63 -3.90
N PHE A 121 -7.60 -3.28 -4.89
CA PHE A 121 -6.94 -2.61 -6.01
C PHE A 121 -7.77 -2.53 -7.30
N ALA A 122 -9.07 -2.85 -7.23
CA ALA A 122 -10.01 -2.82 -8.37
C ALA A 122 -10.16 -1.42 -8.97
N ASP A 123 -10.25 -0.40 -8.11
CA ASP A 123 -10.18 0.99 -8.53
C ASP A 123 -8.73 1.31 -8.95
N PRO A 124 -8.45 1.77 -10.19
CA PRO A 124 -7.11 2.20 -10.61
C PRO A 124 -6.48 3.27 -9.71
N ARG A 125 -7.30 4.09 -9.04
CA ARG A 125 -6.87 5.09 -8.06
C ARG A 125 -6.58 4.53 -6.67
N ALA A 126 -6.68 3.22 -6.47
CA ALA A 126 -6.40 2.64 -5.16
C ALA A 126 -4.96 2.88 -4.70
N ALA A 127 -4.85 3.43 -3.49
CA ALA A 127 -3.63 3.59 -2.72
C ALA A 127 -3.94 3.30 -1.25
N ILE A 128 -2.96 2.79 -0.52
CA ILE A 128 -3.11 2.45 0.89
C ILE A 128 -2.21 3.32 1.76
N ALA A 129 -2.74 3.84 2.86
CA ALA A 129 -2.00 4.58 3.88
C ALA A 129 -2.18 3.98 5.28
N TRP A 130 -1.13 4.01 6.10
CA TRP A 130 -1.17 3.64 7.51
C TRP A 130 0.07 4.15 8.24
N GLY A 131 0.02 4.12 9.58
CA GLY A 131 1.17 4.40 10.45
C GLY A 131 2.12 3.20 10.65
N PRO A 132 3.25 3.39 11.33
CA PRO A 132 4.13 2.30 11.74
C PRO A 132 3.43 1.36 12.76
N PRO A 133 3.92 0.12 12.93
CA PRO A 133 3.40 -0.77 13.96
C PRO A 133 3.64 -0.22 15.37
N GLY A 134 2.61 -0.35 16.23
CA GLY A 134 2.64 0.03 17.63
C GLY A 134 2.25 -1.13 18.55
N ALA A 135 1.87 -0.82 19.78
CA ALA A 135 1.36 -1.79 20.76
C ALA A 135 -0.17 -1.95 20.71
N ASP A 136 -0.82 -1.41 19.67
CA ASP A 136 -2.26 -1.49 19.47
C ASP A 136 -2.73 -2.94 19.33
N ARG A 137 -3.95 -3.20 19.79
CA ARG A 137 -4.53 -4.53 19.83
C ARG A 137 -5.82 -4.59 19.03
N ALA A 138 -6.03 -5.72 18.38
CA ALA A 138 -7.30 -6.08 17.79
C ALA A 138 -7.81 -7.35 18.45
N ARG A 139 -9.09 -7.34 18.83
CA ARG A 139 -9.75 -8.50 19.44
C ARG A 139 -10.14 -9.47 18.34
N GLY A 140 -9.65 -10.70 18.42
CA GLY A 140 -10.10 -11.82 17.60
C GLY A 140 -11.57 -12.11 17.86
N VAL A 141 -12.36 -12.17 16.80
CA VAL A 141 -13.78 -12.53 16.84
C VAL A 141 -14.08 -13.54 15.74
N GLN A 142 -15.26 -14.16 15.76
CA GLN A 142 -15.65 -15.07 14.68
C GLN A 142 -15.60 -14.36 13.32
N GLY A 143 -14.79 -14.89 12.40
CA GLY A 143 -14.64 -14.38 11.03
C GLY A 143 -13.70 -13.18 10.85
N GLY A 144 -13.05 -12.69 11.91
CA GLY A 144 -12.10 -11.59 11.77
C GLY A 144 -11.75 -10.90 13.08
N TYR A 145 -11.75 -9.57 13.06
CA TYR A 145 -11.20 -8.74 14.13
C TYR A 145 -12.13 -7.55 14.44
N ARG A 146 -12.13 -7.12 15.70
CA ARG A 146 -12.66 -5.83 16.14
C ARG A 146 -11.53 -4.95 16.62
N VAL A 147 -11.48 -3.72 16.12
CA VAL A 147 -10.37 -2.80 16.38
C VAL A 147 -10.87 -1.40 16.77
N SER A 148 -10.34 -0.90 17.88
CA SER A 148 -10.46 0.49 18.32
C SER A 148 -9.06 0.99 18.63
N GLY A 149 -8.77 2.25 18.30
CA GLY A 149 -7.46 2.81 18.58
C GLY A 149 -7.18 4.08 17.80
N ARG A 150 -5.94 4.56 17.94
CA ARG A 150 -5.41 5.70 17.21
C ARG A 150 -4.02 5.37 16.70
N TRP A 151 -3.83 5.56 15.40
CA TRP A 151 -2.53 5.41 14.74
C TRP A 151 -2.10 6.78 14.22
N SER A 152 -0.79 7.03 14.18
CA SER A 152 -0.18 8.28 13.71
C SER A 152 0.66 8.04 12.46
N TYR A 153 1.13 9.11 11.80
CA TYR A 153 2.03 9.03 10.64
C TYR A 153 1.44 8.33 9.41
N ALA A 154 0.16 8.56 9.14
CA ALA A 154 -0.53 7.96 7.98
C ALA A 154 -0.25 8.77 6.69
N SER A 155 0.99 8.74 6.19
CA SER A 155 1.35 9.50 4.99
C SER A 155 0.46 9.18 3.79
N GLY A 156 -0.09 10.23 3.17
CA GLY A 156 -1.02 10.11 2.05
C GLY A 156 -2.44 9.72 2.44
N CYS A 157 -2.82 9.73 3.73
CA CYS A 157 -4.16 9.30 4.18
C CYS A 157 -5.31 10.10 3.54
N ARG A 158 -5.08 11.38 3.20
CA ARG A 158 -6.07 12.22 2.51
C ARG A 158 -6.29 11.83 1.03
N HIS A 159 -5.43 10.97 0.47
CA HIS A 159 -5.46 10.51 -0.91
C HIS A 159 -5.68 9.00 -1.02
N ALA A 160 -5.66 8.28 0.11
CA ALA A 160 -5.81 6.84 0.14
C ALA A 160 -7.28 6.44 0.01
N THR A 161 -7.56 5.38 -0.75
CA THR A 161 -8.91 4.78 -0.82
C THR A 161 -9.08 3.67 0.21
N TRP A 162 -7.96 3.11 0.68
CA TRP A 162 -7.90 2.12 1.75
C TRP A 162 -6.90 2.55 2.82
N MET A 163 -7.13 2.12 4.05
CA MET A 163 -6.19 2.30 5.15
C MET A 163 -5.90 0.96 5.82
N GLY A 164 -4.80 0.92 6.57
CA GLY A 164 -4.41 -0.23 7.37
C GLY A 164 -4.31 0.12 8.85
N ALA A 165 -4.41 -0.88 9.72
CA ALA A 165 -4.07 -0.75 11.14
C ALA A 165 -3.19 -1.94 11.53
N HIS A 166 -1.97 -1.68 12.01
CA HIS A 166 -1.11 -2.74 12.55
C HIS A 166 -1.52 -3.01 13.99
N CYS A 167 -1.86 -4.26 14.28
CA CYS A 167 -2.35 -4.67 15.59
C CYS A 167 -1.72 -6.00 16.00
N MET A 168 -1.40 -6.14 17.28
CA MET A 168 -1.28 -7.46 17.90
C MET A 168 -2.67 -8.07 18.04
N VAL A 169 -2.80 -9.37 17.81
CA VAL A 169 -4.09 -10.05 17.96
C VAL A 169 -4.25 -10.54 19.40
N GLU A 170 -5.29 -10.06 20.07
CA GLU A 170 -5.75 -10.56 21.36
C GLU A 170 -6.88 -11.57 21.13
N GLU A 171 -6.69 -12.81 21.57
CA GLU A 171 -7.67 -13.89 21.44
C GLU A 171 -8.81 -13.72 22.45
N PRO A 172 -9.96 -14.43 22.27
CA PRO A 172 -11.09 -14.33 23.18
C PRO A 172 -10.79 -14.68 24.66
N ASP A 173 -9.72 -15.44 24.93
CA ASP A 173 -9.25 -15.76 26.28
C ASP A 173 -8.31 -14.70 26.89
N GLY A 174 -8.07 -13.60 26.17
CA GLY A 174 -7.19 -12.50 26.58
C GLY A 174 -5.70 -12.73 26.30
N SER A 175 -5.32 -13.89 25.74
CA SER A 175 -3.94 -14.16 25.34
C SER A 175 -3.59 -13.43 24.04
N LEU A 176 -2.31 -13.13 23.83
CA LEU A 176 -1.83 -12.63 22.53
C LEU A 176 -1.52 -13.81 21.61
N ARG A 177 -2.01 -13.78 20.37
CA ARG A 177 -1.62 -14.73 19.33
C ARG A 177 -0.12 -14.62 19.10
N LEU A 178 0.61 -15.73 19.23
CA LEU A 178 2.05 -15.75 19.02
C LEU A 178 2.41 -16.24 17.61
N ASN A 179 3.47 -15.69 17.04
CA ASN A 179 4.12 -16.22 15.84
C ASN A 179 5.07 -17.37 16.21
N ASP A 180 5.68 -18.00 15.20
CA ASP A 180 6.58 -19.16 15.38
C ASP A 180 7.80 -18.88 16.25
N ALA A 181 8.17 -17.60 16.42
CA ALA A 181 9.25 -17.16 17.30
C ALA A 181 8.78 -16.87 18.75
N GLY A 182 7.52 -17.18 19.09
CA GLY A 182 6.93 -16.93 20.41
C GLY A 182 6.65 -15.47 20.72
N ARG A 183 6.64 -14.58 19.71
CA ARG A 183 6.34 -13.15 19.88
C ARG A 183 4.90 -12.84 19.44
N PRO A 184 4.24 -11.81 19.98
CA PRO A 184 2.92 -11.41 19.50
C PRO A 184 2.90 -11.20 17.99
N THR A 185 1.97 -11.86 17.30
CA THR A 185 1.77 -11.73 15.86
C THR A 185 1.23 -10.35 15.55
N VAL A 186 1.93 -9.62 14.70
CA VAL A 186 1.43 -8.34 14.17
C VAL A 186 0.69 -8.59 12.86
N ARG A 187 -0.59 -8.22 12.81
CA ARG A 187 -1.40 -8.22 11.58
C ARG A 187 -1.67 -6.80 11.11
N THR A 188 -1.66 -6.61 9.81
CA THR A 188 -2.22 -5.42 9.16
C THR A 188 -3.68 -5.69 8.85
N LEU A 189 -4.59 -4.91 9.44
CA LEU A 189 -6.03 -4.94 9.19
C LEU A 189 -6.39 -3.86 8.17
N LEU A 190 -6.95 -4.25 7.03
CA LEU A 190 -7.23 -3.34 5.90
C LEU A 190 -8.72 -3.02 5.81
N PHE A 191 -9.04 -1.76 5.56
CA PHE A 191 -10.42 -1.28 5.48
C PHE A 191 -10.54 -0.06 4.55
N PRO A 192 -11.73 0.24 3.99
CA PRO A 192 -11.95 1.45 3.20
C PRO A 192 -11.63 2.71 4.02
N ALA A 193 -10.94 3.68 3.43
CA ALA A 193 -10.42 4.85 4.16
C ALA A 193 -11.51 5.66 4.88
N GLU A 194 -12.73 5.72 4.33
CA GLU A 194 -13.89 6.38 4.94
C GLU A 194 -14.31 5.82 6.31
N ARG A 195 -13.86 4.61 6.67
CA ARG A 195 -14.12 4.00 7.98
C ARG A 195 -13.22 4.55 9.08
N ALA A 196 -12.15 5.26 8.72
CA ALA A 196 -11.29 5.96 9.66
C ALA A 196 -11.72 7.40 9.85
N ARG A 197 -11.69 7.87 11.10
CA ARG A 197 -11.76 9.29 11.40
C ARG A 197 -10.36 9.86 11.34
N LEU A 198 -10.06 10.63 10.30
CA LEU A 198 -8.80 11.38 10.21
C LEU A 198 -8.75 12.48 11.28
N ILE A 199 -7.57 12.70 11.84
CA ILE A 199 -7.29 13.70 12.85
C ILE A 199 -6.30 14.69 12.26
N ASP A 200 -6.62 15.99 12.34
CA ASP A 200 -5.78 17.04 11.77
C ASP A 200 -4.71 17.46 12.79
N ASP A 201 -3.63 16.69 12.85
CA ASP A 201 -2.50 16.89 13.77
C ASP A 201 -1.13 16.90 13.06
N TRP A 202 -1.12 17.19 11.75
CA TRP A 202 0.10 17.23 10.93
C TRP A 202 0.58 18.66 10.67
N ASP A 203 0.95 19.40 11.73
CA ASP A 203 1.59 20.72 11.59
C ASP A 203 3.10 20.63 11.81
N VAL A 204 3.85 20.62 10.71
CA VAL A 204 5.29 20.33 10.68
C VAL A 204 6.03 21.31 9.78
N ILE A 205 7.35 21.40 9.96
CA ILE A 205 8.22 22.33 9.21
C ILE A 205 8.61 21.84 7.80
N GLY A 206 8.31 20.60 7.44
CA GLY A 206 8.67 20.02 6.16
C GLY A 206 7.91 18.73 5.89
N LEU A 207 7.86 18.33 4.62
CA LEU A 207 6.97 17.25 4.15
C LEU A 207 5.49 17.52 4.52
N ARG A 208 5.07 18.80 4.54
CA ARG A 208 3.70 19.18 4.94
C ARG A 208 2.66 18.56 4.03
N GLY A 209 2.97 18.50 2.73
CA GLY A 209 2.15 17.88 1.69
C GLY A 209 1.86 16.39 1.90
N THR A 210 2.62 15.69 2.74
CA THR A 210 2.38 14.26 2.99
C THR A 210 1.09 14.01 3.76
N SER A 211 0.59 15.02 4.48
CA SER A 211 -0.62 14.90 5.29
C SER A 211 -0.57 13.68 6.22
N SER A 212 0.56 13.46 6.89
CA SER A 212 0.82 12.24 7.69
C SER A 212 0.13 12.25 9.06
N GLY A 213 -1.07 12.81 9.14
CA GLY A 213 -1.82 12.93 10.39
C GLY A 213 -2.22 11.58 10.98
N SER A 214 -2.80 11.64 12.17
CA SER A 214 -3.36 10.49 12.86
C SER A 214 -4.74 10.12 12.33
N TYR A 215 -5.18 8.91 12.64
CA TYR A 215 -6.54 8.44 12.42
C TYR A 215 -7.00 7.56 13.58
N ALA A 216 -8.30 7.56 13.82
CA ALA A 216 -8.92 6.74 14.85
C ALA A 216 -9.96 5.78 14.27
N LEU A 217 -10.04 4.61 14.89
CA LEU A 217 -11.08 3.61 14.66
C LEU A 217 -11.86 3.40 15.95
N ASP A 218 -13.16 3.15 15.79
CA ASP A 218 -14.06 2.85 16.90
C ASP A 218 -14.86 1.58 16.60
N ASP A 219 -14.50 0.51 17.32
CA ASP A 219 -15.02 -0.86 17.24
C ASP A 219 -15.26 -1.36 15.80
N LEU A 220 -14.33 -1.05 14.90
CA LEU A 220 -14.44 -1.45 13.50
C LEU A 220 -14.29 -2.96 13.36
N PHE A 221 -15.25 -3.61 12.71
CA PHE A 221 -15.09 -4.99 12.26
C PHE A 221 -14.27 -5.05 10.97
N VAL A 222 -13.23 -5.88 10.96
CA VAL A 222 -12.42 -6.20 9.78
C VAL A 222 -12.43 -7.72 9.58
N ALA A 223 -12.90 -8.19 8.42
CA ALA A 223 -12.93 -9.62 8.13
C ALA A 223 -11.50 -10.18 7.95
N GLU A 224 -11.30 -11.45 8.30
CA GLU A 224 -10.01 -12.16 8.17
C GLU A 224 -9.40 -11.98 6.77
N ALA A 225 -10.24 -12.06 5.73
CA ALA A 225 -9.86 -11.93 4.33
C ALA A 225 -9.22 -10.57 3.97
N TYR A 226 -9.48 -9.50 4.74
CA TYR A 226 -8.86 -8.18 4.61
C TYR A 226 -7.76 -7.95 5.64
N SER A 227 -7.08 -9.02 6.06
CA SER A 227 -5.94 -8.94 6.96
C SER A 227 -4.82 -9.87 6.52
N ALA A 228 -3.59 -9.52 6.86
CA ALA A 228 -2.44 -10.40 6.68
C ALA A 228 -1.34 -10.08 7.70
N THR A 229 -0.43 -11.03 7.90
CA THR A 229 0.89 -10.78 8.49
C THR A 229 1.97 -10.97 7.43
N ARG A 230 3.08 -10.25 7.58
CA ARG A 230 4.28 -10.36 6.74
C ARG A 230 5.48 -10.89 7.53
N GLU A 231 5.25 -11.32 8.77
CA GLU A 231 6.30 -11.83 9.67
C GLU A 231 6.80 -13.21 9.26
N ASP A 232 5.97 -13.98 8.54
CA ASP A 232 6.36 -15.26 7.93
C ASP A 232 6.35 -15.14 6.39
N PRO A 233 7.53 -15.14 5.74
CA PRO A 233 7.65 -15.16 4.29
C PRO A 233 6.95 -16.34 3.61
N ALA A 234 6.76 -17.47 4.29
CA ALA A 234 6.07 -18.63 3.73
C ALA A 234 4.57 -18.37 3.47
N LEU A 235 3.99 -17.37 4.15
CA LEU A 235 2.61 -16.93 3.93
C LEU A 235 2.43 -16.06 2.67
N ALA A 236 3.52 -15.65 2.02
CA ALA A 236 3.42 -14.97 0.73
C ALA A 236 2.69 -15.90 -0.26
N ARG A 237 1.76 -15.34 -1.02
CA ARG A 237 0.96 -16.03 -2.06
C ARG A 237 1.47 -15.72 -3.46
N GLU A 238 2.17 -14.59 -3.62
CA GLU A 238 2.89 -14.27 -4.84
C GLU A 238 4.26 -14.94 -4.88
N ARG A 239 4.73 -15.29 -6.08
CA ARG A 239 6.00 -15.99 -6.31
C ARG A 239 7.00 -15.18 -7.15
N GLY A 240 6.62 -13.95 -7.52
CA GLY A 240 7.50 -13.03 -8.24
C GLY A 240 8.76 -12.68 -7.43
N ARG A 241 9.89 -12.49 -8.12
CA ARG A 241 11.20 -12.19 -7.48
C ARG A 241 11.17 -10.97 -6.56
N LEU A 242 10.31 -10.00 -6.86
CA LEU A 242 10.13 -8.81 -6.04
C LEU A 242 9.74 -9.16 -4.58
N TYR A 243 8.93 -10.20 -4.40
CA TYR A 243 8.42 -10.61 -3.08
C TYR A 243 9.37 -11.52 -2.29
N ALA A 244 10.53 -11.85 -2.87
CA ALA A 244 11.63 -12.46 -2.13
C ALA A 244 12.44 -11.42 -1.35
N PHE A 245 12.32 -10.12 -1.67
CA PHE A 245 12.94 -9.07 -0.88
C PHE A 245 12.18 -8.89 0.44
N PRO A 246 12.89 -8.72 1.57
CA PRO A 246 12.25 -8.29 2.81
C PRO A 246 11.55 -6.95 2.58
N GLN A 247 10.33 -6.81 3.11
CA GLN A 247 9.55 -5.57 3.02
C GLN A 247 10.38 -4.34 3.45
N GLN A 248 11.13 -4.46 4.56
CA GLN A 248 11.95 -3.36 5.05
C GLN A 248 13.05 -2.96 4.06
N GLY A 249 13.56 -3.90 3.26
CA GLY A 249 14.49 -3.64 2.18
C GLY A 249 13.89 -2.72 1.12
N LEU A 250 12.71 -3.07 0.59
CA LEU A 250 12.02 -2.26 -0.41
C LEU A 250 11.52 -0.92 0.14
N TYR A 251 11.10 -0.87 1.41
CA TYR A 251 10.77 0.37 2.10
C TYR A 251 11.98 1.32 2.13
N THR A 252 13.15 0.80 2.49
CA THR A 252 14.40 1.58 2.56
C THR A 252 14.82 2.11 1.19
N VAL A 253 14.60 1.33 0.12
CA VAL A 253 14.85 1.79 -1.26
C VAL A 253 14.01 3.02 -1.61
N GLY A 254 12.72 3.03 -1.23
CA GLY A 254 11.84 4.18 -1.44
C GLY A 254 12.23 5.41 -0.61
N ALA A 255 12.54 5.20 0.68
CA ALA A 255 13.00 6.26 1.56
C ALA A 255 14.32 6.88 1.06
N ALA A 256 15.27 6.05 0.63
CA ALA A 256 16.53 6.50 0.05
C ALA A 256 16.32 7.27 -1.26
N GLY A 257 15.43 6.79 -2.14
CA GLY A 257 15.05 7.51 -3.36
C GLY A 257 14.53 8.91 -3.05
N THR A 258 13.64 9.04 -2.06
CA THR A 258 13.09 10.34 -1.64
C THR A 258 14.19 11.27 -1.14
N ALA A 259 15.05 10.79 -0.23
CA ALA A 259 16.14 11.60 0.33
C ALA A 259 17.13 12.06 -0.76
N LEU A 260 17.50 11.17 -1.68
CA LEU A 260 18.37 11.51 -2.82
C LEU A 260 17.71 12.53 -3.75
N GLY A 261 16.42 12.37 -4.02
CA GLY A 261 15.63 13.29 -4.83
C GLY A 261 15.64 14.70 -4.24
N ILE A 262 15.27 14.82 -2.96
CA ILE A 262 15.27 16.09 -2.23
C ILE A 262 16.65 16.75 -2.29
N ALA A 263 17.72 16.00 -2.00
CA ALA A 263 19.09 16.52 -2.02
C ALA A 263 19.56 16.97 -3.42
N ARG A 264 19.00 16.41 -4.50
CA ARG A 264 19.31 16.78 -5.89
C ARG A 264 18.41 17.90 -6.43
N GLY A 265 17.33 18.23 -5.74
CA GLY A 265 16.41 19.30 -6.09
C GLY A 265 16.78 20.65 -5.46
N MET A 266 17.63 20.64 -4.43
CA MET A 266 18.30 21.82 -3.87
C MET A 266 19.30 22.41 -4.86
#